data_AF-A0A1Y1WUU2-F1
#
_entry.id   AF-A0A1Y1WUU2-F1
#
_cell.length_a   1.000
_cell.length_b   1.000
_cell.length_c   1.000
_cell.angle_alpha   90.00
_cell.angle_beta   90.00
_cell.angle_gamma   90.00
#
_symmetry.space_group_name_H-M   'P 1'
#
loop_
_entity.id
_entity.type
_entity.pdbx_description
1 polymer ?
#
loop_
_entity_poly.entity_id
_entity_poly.type
_entity_poly.pdbx_seq_one_letter_code
_entity_poly.pdbx_strand_id
1 'polypeptide(L)'
;MYTKNIIVYIFMYITLYFPYINSYNISITSENIPPAYIFENKEDNYILKTKLENKSVDYEKHYYCKNDNCIEIELNDNAYFIEFPENNKIKRYILHSCIYDDKLNKVINCDRYKKIGRYDDSDYADLSCTNNSECFYNKCIDNYCVFNEDPSSTHCDYVHKGFAIFQYTFLHCGKTYHDICKYNNECSSYKCYDNKCSYNYYSPSESTSLKKKIETFFFFIIIIALIFICSCVYVFRIEHKDKLKRKKQQFNKLENNTSNEL
;
A
#
# COMPACT_ATOMS: atom_id res chain seq x y z
N MET A 1 36.14 19.15 58.78
CA MET A 1 36.79 19.36 57.46
C MET A 1 36.09 18.60 56.30
N TYR A 2 34.97 17.89 56.53
CA TYR A 2 34.28 17.08 55.50
C TYR A 2 33.19 17.81 54.69
N THR A 3 32.71 18.97 55.16
CA THR A 3 31.55 19.67 54.57
C THR A 3 31.84 20.39 53.25
N LYS A 4 33.09 20.82 53.00
CA LYS A 4 33.47 21.48 51.75
C LYS A 4 33.42 20.54 50.53
N ASN A 5 33.66 19.23 50.71
CA ASN A 5 33.63 18.27 49.61
C ASN A 5 32.20 17.90 49.19
N ILE A 6 31.24 17.91 50.12
CA ILE A 6 29.83 17.57 49.83
C ILE A 6 29.18 18.56 48.87
N ILE A 7 29.45 19.86 49.03
CA ILE A 7 28.88 20.91 48.17
C ILE A 7 29.36 20.74 46.71
N VAL A 8 30.63 20.39 46.51
CA VAL A 8 31.20 20.15 45.17
C VAL A 8 30.56 18.94 44.51
N TYR A 9 30.33 17.85 45.25
CA TYR A 9 29.65 16.67 44.72
C TYR A 9 28.18 16.94 44.33
N ILE A 10 27.44 17.74 45.12
CA ILE A 10 26.07 18.12 44.77
C ILE A 10 26.05 18.98 43.51
N PHE A 11 26.96 19.96 43.41
CA PHE A 11 27.04 20.81 42.23
C PHE A 11 27.41 20.01 40.98
N MET A 12 28.37 19.09 41.10
CA MET A 12 28.77 18.19 40.02
C MET A 12 27.64 17.23 39.64
N TYR A 13 26.86 16.75 40.60
CA TYR A 13 25.67 15.92 40.34
C TYR A 13 24.61 16.72 39.59
N ILE A 14 24.29 17.93 40.05
CA ILE A 14 23.30 18.80 39.39
C ILE A 14 23.75 19.15 37.97
N THR A 15 25.02 19.53 37.75
CA THR A 15 25.50 19.89 36.41
C THR A 15 25.56 18.69 35.47
N LEU A 16 25.80 17.47 35.97
CA LEU A 16 25.71 16.24 35.18
C LEU A 16 24.26 15.82 34.91
N TYR A 17 23.33 16.09 35.82
CA TYR A 17 21.91 15.72 35.68
C TYR A 17 21.09 16.72 34.88
N PHE A 18 21.43 18.01 34.91
CA PHE A 18 20.69 19.07 34.22
C PHE A 18 20.56 18.86 32.70
N PRO A 19 21.60 18.47 31.95
CA PRO A 19 21.45 18.17 30.52
C PRO A 19 20.57 16.93 30.26
N TYR A 20 20.36 16.07 31.26
CA TYR A 20 19.50 14.88 31.15
C TYR A 20 18.00 15.20 31.29
N ILE A 21 17.64 16.39 31.79
CA ILE A 21 16.23 16.80 32.01
C ILE A 21 15.69 17.63 30.84
N ASN A 22 16.56 18.12 29.95
CA ASN A 22 16.11 18.88 28.79
C ASN A 22 15.51 17.95 27.75
N SER A 23 14.22 17.66 27.89
CA SER A 23 13.42 17.10 26.81
C SER A 23 13.39 18.09 25.65
N TYR A 24 13.95 17.72 24.51
CA TYR A 24 13.84 18.53 23.31
C TYR A 24 12.46 18.30 22.69
N ASN A 25 11.63 19.35 22.66
CA ASN A 25 10.40 19.34 21.87
C ASN A 25 10.79 19.63 20.42
N ILE A 26 10.68 18.61 19.57
CA ILE A 26 10.94 18.68 18.14
C ILE A 26 9.63 19.06 17.46
N SER A 27 9.60 20.16 16.73
CA SER A 27 8.44 20.63 15.97
C SER A 27 8.76 20.68 14.48
N ILE A 28 7.74 20.83 13.63
CA ILE A 28 7.96 21.03 12.18
C ILE A 28 8.86 22.25 11.89
N THR A 29 8.79 23.29 12.73
CA THR A 29 9.59 24.52 12.63
C THR A 29 11.00 24.41 13.23
N SER A 30 11.34 23.30 13.88
CA SER A 30 12.67 23.13 14.47
C SER A 30 13.73 23.10 13.37
N GLU A 31 14.80 23.89 13.56
CA GLU A 31 15.92 23.97 12.59
C GLU A 31 16.67 22.63 12.51
N ASN A 32 16.86 21.97 13.65
CA ASN A 32 17.57 20.70 13.76
C ASN A 32 16.60 19.60 14.21
N ILE A 33 16.03 18.87 13.24
CA ILE A 33 15.25 17.66 13.51
C ILE A 33 16.19 16.47 13.38
N PRO A 34 16.28 15.58 14.39
CA PRO A 34 17.15 14.41 14.27
C PRO A 34 16.73 13.54 13.08
N PRO A 35 17.67 12.96 12.31
CA PRO A 35 17.37 12.17 11.10
C PRO A 35 16.35 11.05 11.34
N ALA A 36 16.30 10.51 12.56
CA ALA A 36 15.39 9.45 12.92
C ALA A 36 13.89 9.85 12.94
N TYR A 37 13.59 11.15 12.94
CA TYR A 37 12.23 11.69 12.94
C TYR A 37 11.78 12.18 11.56
N ILE A 38 12.69 12.22 10.59
CA ILE A 38 12.45 12.82 9.29
C ILE A 38 12.84 11.87 8.17
N PHE A 39 11.94 11.69 7.23
CA PHE A 39 12.27 11.13 5.94
C PHE A 39 13.03 12.18 5.15
N GLU A 40 14.32 12.28 5.45
CA GLU A 40 15.26 13.12 4.73
C GLU A 40 15.64 12.40 3.45
N ASN A 41 15.37 13.07 2.34
CA ASN A 41 15.82 12.59 1.05
C ASN A 41 17.19 13.21 0.75
N LYS A 42 18.24 12.40 0.67
CA LYS A 42 19.50 12.84 0.06
C LYS A 42 19.18 13.29 -1.37
N GLU A 43 19.69 14.45 -1.79
CA GLU A 43 19.25 15.24 -2.95
C GLU A 43 18.99 14.46 -4.28
N ASP A 44 19.47 13.23 -4.41
CA ASP A 44 19.31 12.36 -5.57
C ASP A 44 18.20 11.28 -5.50
N ASN A 45 17.48 11.06 -4.38
CA ASN A 45 16.47 9.96 -4.33
C ASN A 45 15.01 10.38 -4.55
N TYR A 46 14.74 11.54 -5.16
CA TYR A 46 13.38 11.80 -5.65
C TYR A 46 13.12 10.95 -6.89
N ILE A 47 12.14 10.06 -6.77
CA ILE A 47 11.72 9.21 -7.87
C ILE A 47 10.52 9.88 -8.50
N LEU A 48 10.62 10.21 -9.79
CA LEU A 48 9.44 10.65 -10.53
C LEU A 48 8.42 9.50 -10.57
N LYS A 49 7.15 9.79 -10.32
CA LYS A 49 6.08 8.80 -10.34
C LYS A 49 6.05 7.95 -11.61
N THR A 50 6.32 8.57 -12.77
CA THR A 50 6.45 7.88 -14.07
C THR A 50 7.64 6.92 -14.16
N LYS A 51 8.74 7.22 -13.46
CA LYS A 51 9.88 6.29 -13.33
C LYS A 51 9.55 5.15 -12.38
N LEU A 52 8.75 5.41 -11.34
CA LEU A 52 8.33 4.41 -10.37
C LEU A 52 7.50 3.30 -11.01
N GLU A 53 6.61 3.64 -11.95
CA GLU A 53 5.79 2.68 -12.71
C GLU A 53 6.64 1.69 -13.54
N ASN A 54 7.88 2.06 -13.89
CA ASN A 54 8.80 1.25 -14.69
C ASN A 54 9.89 0.56 -13.85
N LYS A 55 9.91 0.77 -12.53
CA LYS A 55 10.94 0.23 -11.64
C LYS A 55 10.70 -1.26 -11.38
N SER A 56 11.78 -2.00 -11.10
CA SER A 56 11.68 -3.38 -10.64
C SER A 56 10.89 -3.45 -9.34
N VAL A 57 10.00 -4.43 -9.25
CA VAL A 57 9.15 -4.67 -8.09
C VAL A 57 9.99 -4.98 -6.86
N ASP A 58 9.77 -4.23 -5.78
CA ASP A 58 10.34 -4.48 -4.47
C ASP A 58 9.22 -4.38 -3.41
N TYR A 59 8.93 -5.51 -2.75
CA TYR A 59 7.75 -5.64 -1.88
C TYR A 59 7.95 -5.03 -0.49
N GLU A 60 9.16 -4.67 -0.12
CA GLU A 60 9.48 -4.10 1.20
C GLU A 60 9.44 -2.57 1.19
N LYS A 61 9.13 -2.00 0.02
CA LYS A 61 9.23 -0.57 -0.25
C LYS A 61 7.87 0.03 -0.52
N HIS A 62 7.64 1.14 0.14
CA HIS A 62 6.44 1.95 0.00
C HIS A 62 6.86 3.36 -0.39
N TYR A 63 5.96 4.10 -1.02
CA TYR A 63 6.29 5.42 -1.53
C TYR A 63 5.26 6.44 -1.08
N TYR A 64 5.73 7.57 -0.58
CA TYR A 64 4.90 8.75 -0.45
C TYR A 64 5.21 9.68 -1.61
N CYS A 65 4.18 10.08 -2.34
CA CYS A 65 4.28 10.96 -3.48
C CYS A 65 3.56 12.26 -3.19
N LYS A 66 4.17 13.39 -3.54
CA LYS A 66 3.53 14.71 -3.56
C LYS A 66 3.75 15.29 -4.95
N ASN A 67 2.66 15.54 -5.66
CA ASN A 67 2.70 15.81 -7.10
C ASN A 67 3.40 14.64 -7.83
N ASP A 68 4.41 14.93 -8.67
CA ASP A 68 5.16 13.93 -9.41
C ASP A 68 6.39 13.38 -8.67
N ASN A 69 6.75 13.95 -7.52
CA ASN A 69 7.91 13.53 -6.75
C ASN A 69 7.49 12.47 -5.73
N CYS A 70 8.22 11.37 -5.66
CA CYS A 70 8.02 10.29 -4.70
C CYS A 70 9.28 10.05 -3.87
N ILE A 71 9.07 9.63 -2.62
CA ILE A 71 10.10 9.27 -1.65
C ILE A 71 9.85 7.83 -1.24
N GLU A 72 10.91 7.04 -1.32
CA GLU A 72 10.93 5.64 -0.90
C GLU A 72 11.04 5.56 0.63
N ILE A 73 10.22 4.71 1.25
CA ILE A 73 10.17 4.51 2.70
C ILE A 73 10.29 3.02 3.01
N GLU A 74 11.13 2.72 4.01
CA GLU A 74 11.25 1.38 4.56
C GLU A 74 10.18 1.14 5.63
N LEU A 75 9.66 -0.08 5.70
CA LEU A 75 8.56 -0.48 6.60
C LEU A 75 8.78 -0.20 8.09
N ASN A 76 10.04 -0.15 8.53
CA ASN A 76 10.40 0.01 9.93
C ASN A 76 10.64 1.46 10.34
N ASP A 77 10.57 2.39 9.39
CA ASP A 77 10.85 3.79 9.66
C ASP A 77 9.60 4.48 10.24
N ASN A 78 9.72 4.90 11.50
CA ASN A 78 8.70 5.68 12.20
C ASN A 78 9.02 7.18 12.16
N ALA A 79 9.38 7.72 10.99
CA ALA A 79 9.56 9.16 10.87
C ALA A 79 8.19 9.87 10.84
N TYR A 80 8.12 11.00 11.55
CA TYR A 80 6.89 11.79 11.66
C TYR A 80 6.85 12.96 10.68
N PHE A 81 8.01 13.33 10.14
CA PHE A 81 8.16 14.40 9.17
C PHE A 81 8.66 13.85 7.84
N ILE A 82 8.31 14.51 6.75
CA ILE A 82 8.77 14.19 5.40
C ILE A 82 9.11 15.47 4.63
N GLU A 83 10.14 15.43 3.79
CA GLU A 83 10.61 16.60 3.05
C GLU A 83 10.43 16.44 1.54
N PHE A 84 9.82 17.44 0.89
CA PHE A 84 9.68 17.50 -0.57
C PHE A 84 10.18 18.83 -1.12
N PRO A 85 10.69 18.86 -2.36
CA PRO A 85 11.06 20.10 -3.03
C PRO A 85 9.82 20.81 -3.52
N GLU A 86 9.62 22.06 -3.10
CA GLU A 86 8.63 23.01 -3.62
C GLU A 86 9.32 24.32 -4.00
N ASN A 87 9.20 24.75 -5.26
CA ASN A 87 9.78 26.02 -5.75
C ASN A 87 11.29 26.17 -5.46
N ASN A 88 12.08 25.12 -5.73
CA ASN A 88 13.53 25.04 -5.46
C ASN A 88 13.91 25.17 -3.97
N LYS A 89 12.96 24.99 -3.06
CA LYS A 89 13.22 24.92 -1.61
C LYS A 89 12.72 23.60 -1.06
N ILE A 90 13.49 23.01 -0.16
CA ILE A 90 13.01 21.86 0.60
C ILE A 90 11.97 22.35 1.60
N LYS A 91 10.80 21.74 1.56
CA LYS A 91 9.71 22.02 2.47
C LYS A 91 9.36 20.74 3.22
N ARG A 92 9.18 20.90 4.52
CA ARG A 92 8.87 19.83 5.46
C ARG A 92 7.37 19.76 5.71
N TYR A 93 6.89 18.55 5.92
CA TYR A 93 5.50 18.26 6.24
C TYR A 93 5.41 17.32 7.44
N ILE A 94 4.35 17.48 8.22
CA ILE A 94 3.90 16.49 9.18
C ILE A 94 3.25 15.36 8.37
N LEU A 95 3.86 14.17 8.41
CA LEU A 95 3.40 12.98 7.70
C LEU A 95 2.22 12.33 8.40
N HIS A 96 2.25 12.33 9.74
CA HIS A 96 1.20 11.72 10.54
C HIS A 96 -0.13 12.45 10.35
N SER A 97 -1.22 11.71 10.15
CA SER A 97 -2.52 12.31 9.89
C SER A 97 -3.65 11.52 10.53
N CYS A 98 -4.69 12.25 10.88
CA CYS A 98 -5.82 11.84 11.67
C CYS A 98 -7.08 11.65 10.82
N ILE A 99 -7.99 10.82 11.33
CA ILE A 99 -9.33 10.73 10.75
C ILE A 99 -10.17 11.87 11.29
N TYR A 100 -10.79 12.61 10.37
CA TYR A 100 -11.82 13.60 10.68
C TYR A 100 -13.19 13.01 10.39
N ASP A 101 -14.11 13.10 11.35
CA ASP A 101 -15.50 12.69 11.16
C ASP A 101 -16.35 13.94 10.94
N ASP A 102 -16.77 14.13 9.69
CA ASP A 102 -17.59 15.28 9.29
C ASP A 102 -18.96 15.31 9.98
N LYS A 103 -19.53 14.14 10.35
CA LYS A 103 -20.83 14.08 11.03
C LYS A 103 -20.74 14.52 12.48
N LEU A 104 -19.65 14.17 13.14
CA LEU A 104 -19.39 14.54 14.53
C LEU A 104 -18.63 15.86 14.65
N ASN A 105 -18.16 16.41 13.53
CA ASN A 105 -17.35 17.62 13.42
C ASN A 105 -16.17 17.59 14.41
N LYS A 106 -15.43 16.47 14.43
CA LYS A 106 -14.30 16.26 15.35
C LYS A 106 -13.25 15.32 14.78
N VAL A 107 -12.03 15.53 15.23
CA VAL A 107 -10.92 14.59 15.00
C VAL A 107 -11.12 13.35 15.88
N ILE A 108 -10.95 12.15 15.31
CA ILE A 108 -11.17 10.89 16.02
C ILE A 108 -9.84 10.14 16.23
N ASN A 109 -9.69 9.57 17.43
CA ASN A 109 -8.58 8.70 17.83
C ASN A 109 -7.19 9.34 17.71
N CYS A 110 -7.07 10.67 17.82
CA CYS A 110 -5.79 11.36 17.65
C CYS A 110 -5.15 11.92 18.93
N ASP A 111 -5.75 11.70 20.09
CA ASP A 111 -5.28 12.30 21.35
C ASP A 111 -3.88 11.81 21.76
N ARG A 112 -3.48 10.60 21.32
CA ARG A 112 -2.15 10.04 21.57
C ARG A 112 -1.04 10.57 20.67
N TYR A 113 -1.37 11.41 19.68
CA TYR A 113 -0.45 11.75 18.60
C TYR A 113 0.06 13.19 18.63
N LYS A 114 -0.41 14.02 19.57
CA LYS A 114 0.10 15.40 19.73
C LYS A 114 1.58 15.45 20.13
N LYS A 115 2.00 14.51 20.99
CA LYS A 115 3.39 14.37 21.43
C LYS A 115 3.76 12.91 21.42
N ILE A 116 4.65 12.53 20.51
CA ILE A 116 5.14 11.15 20.40
C ILE A 116 6.61 11.13 20.75
N GLY A 117 6.96 10.41 21.82
CA GLY A 117 8.35 10.11 22.16
C GLY A 117 8.75 8.73 21.63
N ARG A 118 10.03 8.55 21.34
CA ARG A 118 10.59 7.19 21.18
C ARG A 118 10.80 6.58 22.56
N TYR A 119 10.62 5.26 22.66
CA TYR A 119 10.61 4.52 23.93
C TYR A 119 11.89 4.70 24.78
N ASP A 120 13.00 5.08 24.14
CA ASP A 120 14.32 5.22 24.76
C ASP A 120 14.84 6.68 24.81
N ASP A 121 14.11 7.65 24.24
CA ASP A 121 14.59 9.03 24.10
C ASP A 121 13.79 10.02 24.95
N SER A 122 14.49 11.00 25.53
CA SER A 122 13.89 12.19 26.17
C SER A 122 13.19 13.14 25.19
N ASP A 123 13.17 12.79 23.90
CA ASP A 123 12.75 13.65 22.81
C ASP A 123 11.28 13.41 22.47
N TYR A 124 10.54 14.49 22.30
CA TYR A 124 9.12 14.44 21.94
C TYR A 124 8.92 15.19 20.63
N ALA A 125 8.34 14.52 19.64
CA ALA A 125 7.88 15.18 18.43
C ALA A 125 6.49 15.79 18.68
N ASP A 126 6.40 17.11 18.57
CA ASP A 126 5.16 17.86 18.50
C ASP A 126 4.65 17.84 17.05
N LEU A 127 3.53 17.15 16.86
CA LEU A 127 2.89 16.98 15.55
C LEU A 127 1.71 17.94 15.36
N SER A 128 1.66 19.01 16.15
CA SER A 128 0.66 20.05 15.97
C SER A 128 0.91 20.88 14.70
N CYS A 129 -0.17 21.21 14.01
CA CYS A 129 -0.15 22.10 12.86
C CYS A 129 -0.84 23.43 13.19
N THR A 130 -0.38 24.50 12.56
CA THR A 130 -0.99 25.84 12.61
C THR A 130 -1.64 26.22 11.29
N ASN A 131 -1.19 25.60 10.20
CA ASN A 131 -1.72 25.86 8.86
C ASN A 131 -1.83 24.56 8.04
N ASN A 132 -2.68 24.58 7.02
CA ASN A 132 -2.87 23.44 6.13
C ASN A 132 -1.58 23.00 5.44
N SER A 133 -0.71 23.95 5.08
CA SER A 133 0.49 23.69 4.27
C SER A 133 1.61 22.96 5.02
N GLU A 134 1.53 22.89 6.35
CA GLU A 134 2.39 22.09 7.22
C GLU A 134 2.02 20.60 7.18
N CYS A 135 0.79 20.27 6.80
CA CYS A 135 0.31 18.90 6.76
C CYS A 135 0.59 18.26 5.40
N PHE A 136 1.02 17.00 5.40
CA PHE A 136 1.33 16.29 4.15
C PHE A 136 0.12 16.21 3.22
N TYR A 137 -1.08 15.97 3.76
CA TYR A 137 -2.36 15.97 3.03
C TYR A 137 -3.04 17.34 2.92
N ASN A 138 -2.35 18.42 3.28
CA ASN A 138 -2.79 19.81 3.13
C ASN A 138 -4.08 20.18 3.89
N LYS A 139 -4.32 19.60 5.08
CA LYS A 139 -5.50 19.91 5.90
C LYS A 139 -5.16 19.83 7.39
N CYS A 140 -5.36 20.95 8.09
CA CYS A 140 -5.13 21.12 9.51
C CYS A 140 -6.44 21.51 10.21
N ILE A 141 -6.89 20.73 11.19
CA ILE A 141 -8.10 20.99 11.99
C ILE A 141 -7.78 20.76 13.46
N ASP A 142 -8.13 21.71 14.33
CA ASP A 142 -7.90 21.65 15.79
C ASP A 142 -6.44 21.34 16.18
N ASN A 143 -5.50 21.86 15.39
CA ASN A 143 -4.06 21.61 15.45
C ASN A 143 -3.65 20.16 15.17
N TYR A 144 -4.46 19.41 14.43
CA TYR A 144 -4.11 18.08 13.91
C TYR A 144 -4.10 18.08 12.39
N CYS A 145 -3.10 17.44 11.81
CA CYS A 145 -3.16 17.08 10.40
C CYS A 145 -4.20 15.99 10.20
N VAL A 146 -5.11 16.18 9.25
CA VAL A 146 -6.18 15.23 8.95
C VAL A 146 -6.13 14.83 7.48
N PHE A 147 -6.64 13.65 7.16
CA PHE A 147 -6.76 13.24 5.75
C PHE A 147 -7.69 14.20 5.00
N ASN A 148 -7.29 14.55 3.79
CA ASN A 148 -8.07 15.35 2.85
C ASN A 148 -8.64 14.42 1.78
N GLU A 149 -9.86 14.68 1.29
CA GLU A 149 -10.50 13.82 0.29
C GLU A 149 -9.85 13.92 -1.09
N ASP A 150 -9.29 15.09 -1.42
CA ASP A 150 -8.58 15.35 -2.68
C ASP A 150 -7.17 15.92 -2.40
N PRO A 151 -6.25 15.10 -1.87
CA PRO A 151 -4.90 15.54 -1.60
C PRO A 151 -4.05 15.47 -2.87
N SER A 152 -3.20 16.48 -3.08
CA SER A 152 -2.08 16.41 -4.05
C SER A 152 -1.01 15.38 -3.68
N SER A 153 -1.18 14.73 -2.52
CA SER A 153 -0.30 13.76 -1.94
C SER A 153 -0.95 12.37 -1.95
N THR A 154 -0.20 11.34 -2.35
CA THR A 154 -0.68 9.95 -2.41
C THR A 154 0.33 9.01 -1.78
N HIS A 155 -0.12 7.85 -1.35
CA HIS A 155 0.72 6.73 -0.93
C HIS A 155 0.69 5.66 -2.03
N CYS A 156 1.82 5.04 -2.34
CA CYS A 156 1.93 4.03 -3.38
C CYS A 156 2.59 2.77 -2.87
N ASP A 157 1.94 1.63 -3.14
CA ASP A 157 2.42 0.31 -2.76
C ASP A 157 2.51 -0.59 -3.99
N TYR A 158 3.43 -1.56 -3.94
CA TYR A 158 3.39 -2.68 -4.86
C TYR A 158 2.32 -3.68 -4.43
N VAL A 159 1.30 -3.85 -5.27
CA VAL A 159 0.19 -4.76 -5.03
C VAL A 159 0.45 -6.04 -5.82
N HIS A 160 0.69 -7.13 -5.11
CA HIS A 160 0.80 -8.45 -5.70
C HIS A 160 -0.58 -9.10 -5.82
N LYS A 161 -0.96 -9.48 -7.04
CA LYS A 161 -2.14 -10.31 -7.31
C LYS A 161 -1.70 -11.60 -7.97
N GLY A 162 -2.22 -12.71 -7.46
CA GLY A 162 -1.98 -14.03 -7.99
C GLY A 162 -3.27 -14.82 -8.10
N PHE A 163 -3.44 -15.52 -9.20
CA PHE A 163 -4.45 -16.55 -9.40
C PHE A 163 -3.81 -17.74 -10.12
N ALA A 164 -3.74 -18.90 -9.46
CA ALA A 164 -3.06 -20.08 -9.98
C ALA A 164 -1.60 -19.76 -10.43
N ILE A 165 -1.28 -19.98 -11.71
CA ILE A 165 0.04 -19.68 -12.30
C ILE A 165 0.23 -18.22 -12.70
N PHE A 166 -0.85 -17.44 -12.77
CA PHE A 166 -0.80 -16.05 -13.21
C PHE A 166 -0.53 -15.16 -12.01
N GLN A 167 0.66 -14.58 -11.96
CA GLN A 167 1.04 -13.60 -10.97
C GLN A 167 1.42 -12.31 -11.68
N TYR A 168 0.93 -11.21 -11.15
CA TYR A 168 1.37 -9.91 -11.57
C TYR A 168 1.45 -9.02 -10.34
N THR A 169 2.49 -8.20 -10.33
CA THR A 169 2.62 -7.13 -9.37
C THR A 169 2.54 -5.84 -10.13
N PHE A 170 1.83 -4.87 -9.57
CA PHE A 170 1.71 -3.54 -10.15
C PHE A 170 1.81 -2.52 -9.03
N LEU A 171 2.36 -1.36 -9.35
CA LEU A 171 2.35 -0.22 -8.45
C LEU A 171 0.92 0.35 -8.42
N HIS A 172 0.38 0.56 -7.23
CA HIS A 172 -0.92 1.19 -7.05
C HIS A 172 -0.80 2.35 -6.07
N CYS A 173 -1.26 3.52 -6.48
CA CYS A 173 -1.27 4.72 -5.66
C CYS A 173 -2.68 5.05 -5.22
N GLY A 174 -2.84 5.44 -3.97
CA GLY A 174 -4.13 5.83 -3.40
C GLY A 174 -3.99 6.44 -2.02
N LYS A 175 -5.05 6.29 -1.22
CA LYS A 175 -5.10 6.64 0.19
C LYS A 175 -4.09 5.81 0.99
N THR A 176 -3.48 6.45 1.99
CA THR A 176 -2.52 5.80 2.89
C THR A 176 -3.22 4.90 3.91
N TYR A 177 -2.44 4.19 4.70
CA TYR A 177 -2.93 3.34 5.77
C TYR A 177 -3.77 4.12 6.80
N HIS A 178 -4.81 3.45 7.31
CA HIS A 178 -5.78 3.96 8.28
C HIS A 178 -6.70 5.10 7.81
N ASP A 179 -6.51 5.63 6.60
CA ASP A 179 -7.48 6.55 6.00
C ASP A 179 -8.82 5.85 5.71
N ILE A 180 -9.91 6.61 5.66
CA ILE A 180 -11.25 6.09 5.39
C ILE A 180 -11.37 5.69 3.92
N CYS A 181 -11.90 4.50 3.67
CA CYS A 181 -12.18 4.00 2.33
C CYS A 181 -13.55 3.32 2.25
N LYS A 182 -14.11 3.30 1.04
CA LYS A 182 -15.31 2.51 0.74
C LYS A 182 -14.97 1.29 -0.12
N TYR A 183 -13.98 1.44 -1.01
CA TYR A 183 -13.56 0.39 -1.93
C TYR A 183 -12.07 0.10 -1.84
N ASN A 184 -11.71 -1.14 -2.16
CA ASN A 184 -10.32 -1.62 -2.13
C ASN A 184 -9.37 -0.76 -2.99
N ASN A 185 -9.81 -0.33 -4.17
CA ASN A 185 -9.00 0.43 -5.11
C ASN A 185 -8.73 1.88 -4.67
N GLU A 186 -9.41 2.39 -3.64
CA GLU A 186 -9.10 3.71 -3.06
C GLU A 186 -7.78 3.69 -2.28
N CYS A 187 -7.41 2.56 -1.71
CA CYS A 187 -6.22 2.40 -0.88
C CYS A 187 -5.00 2.03 -1.72
N SER A 188 -3.82 2.54 -1.37
CA SER A 188 -2.54 2.17 -1.98
C SER A 188 -2.29 0.66 -1.96
N SER A 189 -2.63 -0.01 -0.86
CA SER A 189 -2.50 -1.45 -0.68
C SER A 189 -3.54 -2.29 -1.42
N TYR A 190 -4.47 -1.63 -2.12
CA TYR A 190 -5.64 -2.24 -2.74
C TYR A 190 -6.53 -3.00 -1.74
N LYS A 191 -6.55 -2.61 -0.46
CA LYS A 191 -7.30 -3.27 0.60
C LYS A 191 -7.97 -2.27 1.53
N CYS A 192 -9.30 -2.26 1.48
CA CYS A 192 -10.17 -1.57 2.39
C CYS A 192 -10.78 -2.59 3.36
N TYR A 193 -10.45 -2.47 4.64
CA TYR A 193 -10.93 -3.36 5.69
C TYR A 193 -11.52 -2.51 6.83
N ASP A 194 -12.74 -2.84 7.26
CA ASP A 194 -13.46 -2.09 8.28
C ASP A 194 -13.54 -0.57 7.97
N ASN A 195 -13.85 -0.26 6.70
CA ASN A 195 -13.88 1.11 6.15
C ASN A 195 -12.57 1.89 6.27
N LYS A 196 -11.43 1.21 6.44
CA LYS A 196 -10.11 1.83 6.52
C LYS A 196 -9.09 1.13 5.64
N CYS A 197 -8.14 1.90 5.12
CA CYS A 197 -7.05 1.35 4.34
C CYS A 197 -6.14 0.52 5.25
N SER A 198 -5.93 -0.74 4.86
CA SER A 198 -5.16 -1.69 5.66
C SER A 198 -3.70 -1.70 5.27
N TYR A 199 -2.81 -1.78 6.27
CA TYR A 199 -1.38 -2.01 6.07
C TYR A 199 -1.05 -3.46 5.67
N ASN A 200 -2.04 -4.36 5.60
CA ASN A 200 -1.82 -5.76 5.26
C ASN A 200 -1.45 -5.93 3.78
N TYR A 201 -0.24 -5.52 3.39
CA TYR A 201 0.32 -5.86 2.10
C TYR A 201 0.58 -7.37 2.07
N TYR A 202 0.25 -8.00 0.96
CA TYR A 202 0.54 -9.42 0.78
C TYR A 202 1.96 -9.53 0.27
N SER A 203 2.89 -9.94 1.14
CA SER A 203 4.20 -10.41 0.70
C SER A 203 4.09 -11.89 0.31
N PRO A 204 4.49 -12.30 -0.91
CA PRO A 204 4.46 -13.70 -1.31
C PRO A 204 5.35 -14.55 -0.38
N SER A 205 4.74 -15.33 0.51
CA SER A 205 5.47 -16.27 1.38
C SER A 205 5.56 -17.67 0.77
N GLU A 206 6.52 -18.49 1.20
CA GLU A 206 6.61 -19.89 0.75
C GLU A 206 5.32 -20.69 1.01
N SER A 207 4.58 -20.41 2.10
CA SER A 207 3.32 -21.09 2.40
C SER A 207 2.23 -20.79 1.36
N THR A 208 2.28 -19.63 0.73
CA THR A 208 1.36 -19.32 -0.38
C THR A 208 1.66 -20.15 -1.62
N SER A 209 2.87 -20.70 -1.76
CA SER A 209 3.20 -21.61 -2.86
C SER A 209 2.34 -22.88 -2.86
N LEU A 210 1.93 -23.40 -1.69
CA LEU A 210 1.10 -24.61 -1.60
C LEU A 210 -0.33 -24.34 -2.05
N LYS A 211 -0.96 -23.28 -1.53
CA LYS A 211 -2.30 -22.87 -1.98
C LYS A 211 -2.31 -22.61 -3.49
N LYS A 212 -1.26 -21.96 -4.00
CA LYS A 212 -1.06 -21.73 -5.44
C LYS A 212 -0.92 -23.02 -6.23
N LYS A 213 -0.14 -24.00 -5.75
CA LYS A 213 0.00 -25.32 -6.39
C LYS A 213 -1.35 -26.04 -6.46
N ILE A 214 -2.15 -25.95 -5.40
CA ILE A 214 -3.50 -26.52 -5.36
C ILE A 214 -4.43 -25.83 -6.36
N GLU A 215 -4.50 -24.50 -6.35
CA GLU A 215 -5.30 -23.72 -7.31
C GLU A 215 -4.90 -24.00 -8.76
N THR A 216 -3.59 -24.07 -9.01
CA THR A 216 -3.00 -24.42 -10.31
C THR A 216 -3.41 -25.82 -10.74
N PHE A 217 -3.32 -26.79 -9.85
CA PHE A 217 -3.72 -28.17 -10.13
C PHE A 217 -5.20 -28.28 -10.50
N PHE A 218 -6.09 -27.61 -9.75
CA PHE A 218 -7.51 -27.56 -10.09
C PHE A 218 -7.78 -26.89 -11.44
N PHE A 219 -7.06 -25.80 -11.74
CA PHE A 219 -7.16 -25.13 -13.03
C PHE A 219 -6.80 -26.06 -14.20
N PHE A 220 -5.72 -26.84 -14.07
CA PHE A 220 -5.36 -27.84 -15.07
C PHE A 220 -6.38 -28.97 -15.20
N ILE A 221 -6.96 -29.45 -14.09
CA ILE A 221 -8.05 -30.45 -14.13
C ILE A 221 -9.24 -29.91 -14.94
N ILE A 222 -9.63 -28.65 -14.72
CA ILE A 222 -10.74 -28.01 -15.44
C ILE A 222 -10.42 -27.93 -16.94
N ILE A 223 -9.20 -27.52 -17.31
CA ILE A 223 -8.78 -27.46 -18.72
C ILE A 223 -8.82 -28.86 -19.36
N ILE A 224 -8.28 -29.87 -18.69
CA ILE A 224 -8.28 -31.26 -19.19
C ILE A 224 -9.71 -31.76 -19.38
N ALA A 225 -10.59 -31.54 -18.40
CA ALA A 225 -12.00 -31.91 -18.50
C ALA A 225 -12.70 -31.23 -19.68
N LEU A 226 -12.45 -29.94 -19.91
CA LEU A 226 -12.99 -29.21 -21.07
C LEU A 226 -12.47 -29.78 -22.40
N ILE A 227 -11.19 -30.14 -22.49
CA ILE A 227 -10.62 -30.79 -23.68
C ILE A 227 -11.31 -32.14 -23.93
N PHE A 228 -11.46 -32.98 -22.90
CA PHE A 228 -12.16 -34.27 -23.03
C PHE A 228 -13.60 -34.10 -23.49
N ILE A 229 -14.36 -33.15 -22.93
CA ILE A 229 -15.73 -32.85 -23.34
C ILE A 229 -15.77 -32.41 -24.81
N CYS A 230 -14.88 -31.50 -25.22
CA CYS A 230 -14.77 -31.05 -26.61
C CYS A 230 -14.43 -32.20 -27.57
N SER A 231 -13.51 -33.08 -27.19
CA SER A 231 -13.16 -34.29 -27.97
C SER A 231 -14.34 -35.25 -28.09
N CYS A 232 -15.08 -35.52 -27.00
CA CYS A 232 -16.27 -36.38 -27.04
C CYS A 232 -17.37 -35.78 -27.94
N VAL A 233 -17.63 -34.47 -27.85
CA VAL A 233 -18.60 -33.78 -28.71
C VAL A 233 -18.16 -33.82 -30.19
N TYR A 234 -16.87 -33.66 -30.45
CA TYR A 234 -16.31 -33.75 -31.80
C TYR A 234 -16.49 -35.15 -32.41
N VAL A 235 -16.14 -36.21 -31.66
CA VAL A 235 -16.32 -37.60 -32.10
C VAL A 235 -17.80 -37.91 -32.35
N PHE A 236 -18.69 -37.52 -31.43
CA PHE A 236 -20.12 -37.71 -31.59
C PHE A 236 -20.68 -37.01 -32.84
N ARG A 237 -20.19 -35.78 -33.14
CA ARG A 237 -20.56 -35.05 -34.35
C ARG A 237 -20.09 -35.75 -35.63
N ILE A 238 -18.90 -36.36 -35.63
CA ILE A 238 -18.40 -37.16 -36.77
C ILE A 238 -19.30 -38.38 -36.99
N GLU A 239 -19.54 -39.17 -35.95
CA GLU A 239 -20.39 -40.36 -36.05
C GLU A 239 -21.81 -40.03 -36.54
N HIS A 240 -22.40 -38.94 -36.04
CA HIS A 240 -23.71 -38.48 -36.47
C HIS A 240 -23.71 -38.08 -37.95
N LYS A 241 -22.68 -37.35 -38.42
CA LYS A 241 -22.52 -37.00 -39.84
C LYS A 241 -22.40 -38.26 -40.71
N ASP A 242 -21.66 -39.26 -40.27
CA ASP A 242 -21.50 -40.51 -41.03
C ASP A 242 -22.78 -41.35 -41.06
N LYS A 243 -23.52 -41.42 -39.94
CA LYS A 243 -24.86 -42.05 -39.91
C LYS A 243 -25.83 -41.35 -40.86
N LEU A 244 -25.84 -40.02 -40.91
CA LEU A 244 -26.65 -39.26 -41.87
C LEU A 244 -26.25 -39.52 -43.33
N LYS A 245 -24.96 -39.60 -43.64
CA LYS A 245 -24.47 -39.97 -44.98
C LYS A 245 -24.94 -41.36 -45.39
N ARG A 246 -24.82 -42.36 -44.51
CA ARG A 246 -25.29 -43.74 -44.77
C ARG A 246 -26.80 -43.78 -45.01
N LYS A 247 -27.60 -43.05 -44.22
CA LYS A 247 -29.05 -42.94 -44.45
C LYS A 247 -29.36 -42.32 -45.82
N LYS A 248 -28.71 -41.21 -46.19
CA LYS A 248 -28.88 -40.58 -47.51
C LYS A 248 -28.54 -41.54 -48.66
N GLN A 249 -27.46 -42.32 -48.54
CA GLN A 249 -27.11 -43.33 -49.54
C GLN A 249 -28.17 -44.44 -49.67
N GLN A 250 -28.77 -44.88 -48.56
CA GLN A 250 -29.86 -45.87 -48.57
C GLN A 250 -31.13 -45.31 -49.23
N PHE A 251 -31.50 -44.06 -48.93
CA PHE A 251 -32.64 -43.38 -49.56
C PHE A 251 -32.46 -43.23 -51.08
N ASN A 252 -31.30 -42.75 -51.54
CA ASN A 252 -31.04 -42.62 -52.98
C ASN A 252 -31.08 -43.98 -53.71
N LYS A 253 -30.67 -45.07 -53.03
CA LYS A 253 -30.76 -46.42 -53.61
C LYS A 253 -32.20 -46.91 -53.75
N LEU A 254 -33.07 -46.57 -52.80
CA LEU A 254 -34.50 -46.86 -52.86
C LEU A 254 -35.18 -46.10 -54.01
N GLU A 255 -34.93 -44.79 -54.15
CA GLU A 255 -35.51 -43.97 -55.22
C GLU A 255 -35.13 -44.45 -56.63
N ASN A 256 -33.87 -44.85 -56.83
CA ASN A 256 -33.40 -45.40 -58.11
C ASN A 256 -34.08 -46.73 -58.46
N ASN A 257 -34.39 -47.58 -57.47
CA ASN A 257 -35.08 -48.84 -57.72
C ASN A 257 -36.54 -48.60 -58.12
N THR A 258 -37.25 -47.69 -57.44
CA THR A 258 -38.65 -47.36 -57.75
C THR A 258 -38.80 -46.75 -59.14
N SER A 259 -37.81 -45.99 -59.61
CA SER A 259 -37.84 -45.35 -60.94
C SER A 259 -37.64 -46.33 -62.10
N ASN A 260 -37.06 -47.52 -61.85
CA ASN A 260 -36.83 -48.54 -62.89
C ASN A 260 -38.02 -49.51 -63.05
N GLU A 261 -39.00 -49.48 -62.14
CA GLU A 261 -40.20 -50.33 -62.19
C GLU A 261 -41.42 -49.63 -62.84
N LEU A 262 -41.30 -48.33 -63.14
CA LEU A 262 -42.29 -47.50 -63.84
C LEU A 262 -41.93 -47.36 -65.33
#